data_AF-A0A1Y4GV59-F1
#
_entry.id   AF-A0A1Y4GV59-F1
#
_cell.length_a   1.000
_cell.length_b   1.000
_cell.length_c   1.000
_cell.angle_alpha   90.00
_cell.angle_beta   90.00
_cell.angle_gamma   90.00
#
_symmetry.space_group_name_H-M   'P 1'
#
loop_
_entity.id
_entity.type
_entity.pdbx_description
1 polymer ?
#
loop_
_entity_poly.entity_id
_entity_poly.type
_entity_poly.pdbx_seq_one_letter_code
_entity_poly.pdbx_strand_id
1 'polypeptide(L)'
;MKRVLFIFLAVWFIFTVVVFVMFFSTTKSDSKSSGEGMPVLEAIETRASVRAYTDQAVEPEKIEQILRAGMAAPTARNQQPWAFVVIDDKALMTQLADSLPNAKMLASAPVAIVVCGDLSKAIEGEGATYWIQDASAATENILLAAHGLGLGAVWTGAYPMMSRVKAIRSVLGLPAQIIPLNVIPMGYPQGETAPKDKWKRENIRKNNWANAY
;
A
#
# COMPACT_ATOMS: atom_id res chain seq x y z
N MET A 1 -41.43 -16.27 -53.86
CA MET A 1 -40.25 -15.37 -53.77
C MET A 1 -40.26 -14.42 -52.57
N LYS A 2 -41.31 -13.62 -52.33
CA LYS A 2 -41.31 -12.62 -51.24
C LYS A 2 -41.08 -13.22 -49.82
N ARG A 3 -41.71 -14.35 -49.48
CA ARG A 3 -41.55 -15.01 -48.16
C ARG A 3 -40.13 -15.51 -47.88
N VAL A 4 -39.43 -16.00 -48.90
CA VAL A 4 -38.04 -16.48 -48.77
C VAL A 4 -37.10 -15.30 -48.54
N LEU A 5 -37.31 -14.18 -49.25
CA LEU A 5 -36.55 -12.94 -49.06
C LEU A 5 -36.70 -12.37 -47.65
N PHE A 6 -37.91 -12.42 -47.06
CA PHE A 6 -38.14 -11.98 -45.68
C PHE A 6 -37.39 -12.83 -44.65
N ILE A 7 -37.28 -14.15 -44.86
CA ILE A 7 -36.54 -15.03 -43.96
C ILE A 7 -35.03 -14.74 -44.04
N PHE A 8 -34.49 -14.55 -45.25
CA PHE A 8 -33.08 -14.19 -45.41
C PHE A 8 -32.75 -12.82 -44.78
N LEU A 9 -33.62 -11.82 -44.92
CA LEU A 9 -33.45 -10.52 -44.28
C LEU A 9 -33.51 -10.61 -42.74
N ALA A 10 -34.42 -11.43 -42.20
CA ALA A 10 -34.53 -11.62 -40.75
C ALA A 10 -33.31 -12.35 -40.17
N VAL A 11 -32.81 -13.40 -40.85
CA VAL A 11 -31.61 -14.13 -40.42
C VAL A 11 -30.37 -13.25 -40.52
N TRP A 12 -30.25 -12.42 -41.55
CA TRP A 12 -29.14 -11.47 -41.69
C TRP A 12 -29.19 -10.35 -40.65
N PHE A 13 -30.38 -9.87 -40.29
CA PHE A 13 -30.56 -8.91 -39.21
C PHE A 13 -30.18 -9.49 -37.85
N ILE A 14 -30.58 -10.73 -37.55
CA ILE A 14 -30.18 -11.41 -36.31
C ILE A 14 -28.67 -11.63 -36.28
N PHE A 15 -28.07 -12.06 -37.39
CA PHE A 15 -26.62 -12.25 -37.48
C PHE A 15 -25.85 -10.95 -37.26
N THR A 16 -26.30 -9.84 -37.86
CA THR A 16 -25.66 -8.52 -37.67
C THR A 16 -25.83 -8.01 -36.25
N VAL A 17 -26.98 -8.20 -35.61
CA VAL A 17 -27.19 -7.85 -34.19
C VAL A 17 -26.29 -8.69 -33.28
N VAL A 18 -26.17 -10.01 -33.51
CA VAL A 18 -25.32 -10.89 -32.70
C VAL A 18 -23.85 -10.54 -32.86
N VAL A 19 -23.38 -10.32 -34.10
CA VAL A 19 -22.00 -9.90 -34.36
C VAL A 19 -21.74 -8.52 -33.76
N PHE A 20 -22.68 -7.58 -33.86
CA PHE A 20 -22.57 -6.25 -33.25
C PHE A 20 -22.50 -6.32 -31.72
N VAL A 21 -23.33 -7.14 -31.08
CA VAL A 21 -23.32 -7.38 -29.63
C VAL A 21 -22.01 -8.05 -29.19
N MET A 22 -21.50 -9.04 -29.95
CA MET A 22 -20.21 -9.66 -29.65
C MET A 22 -19.05 -8.66 -29.82
N PHE A 23 -19.07 -7.82 -30.86
CA PHE A 23 -18.06 -6.80 -31.09
C PHE A 23 -18.07 -5.70 -30.01
N PHE A 24 -19.27 -5.32 -29.53
CA PHE A 24 -19.42 -4.43 -28.37
C PHE A 24 -19.00 -5.10 -27.04
N SER A 25 -19.21 -6.42 -26.91
CA SER A 25 -18.79 -7.16 -25.72
C SER A 25 -17.28 -7.31 -25.65
N THR A 26 -16.59 -7.41 -26.79
CA THR A 26 -15.12 -7.45 -26.88
C THR A 26 -14.45 -6.07 -26.77
N THR A 27 -15.21 -4.98 -26.85
CA THR A 27 -14.68 -3.61 -26.67
C THR A 27 -14.95 -3.04 -25.28
N LYS A 28 -15.53 -3.83 -24.37
CA LYS A 28 -15.46 -3.58 -22.92
C LYS A 28 -14.07 -3.95 -22.40
N SER A 29 -13.06 -3.28 -22.96
CA SER A 29 -11.85 -2.97 -22.22
C SER A 29 -12.31 -2.18 -21.02
N ASP A 30 -12.17 -2.73 -19.82
CA ASP A 30 -12.34 -2.01 -18.57
C ASP A 30 -11.31 -0.87 -18.55
N SER A 31 -11.67 0.26 -19.15
CA SER A 31 -11.06 1.53 -18.84
C SER A 31 -11.43 1.83 -17.38
N LYS A 32 -10.65 1.27 -16.44
CA LYS A 32 -10.63 1.71 -15.05
C LYS A 32 -10.56 3.23 -15.08
N SER A 33 -11.63 3.88 -14.60
CA SER A 33 -11.66 5.33 -14.50
C SER A 33 -10.43 5.76 -13.71
N SER A 34 -9.69 6.73 -14.22
CA SER A 34 -8.44 7.22 -13.62
C SER A 34 -8.65 8.01 -12.32
N GLY A 35 -9.80 7.83 -11.65
CA GLY A 35 -10.21 8.61 -10.48
C GLY A 35 -10.88 7.82 -9.34
N GLU A 36 -11.25 6.54 -9.54
CA GLU A 36 -11.78 5.72 -8.44
C GLU A 36 -10.70 4.75 -7.94
N GLY A 37 -10.30 4.94 -6.67
CA GLY A 37 -9.39 4.02 -5.98
C GLY A 37 -9.99 2.62 -5.83
N MET A 38 -9.13 1.63 -5.62
CA MET A 38 -9.55 0.24 -5.39
C MET A 38 -10.52 0.13 -4.20
N PRO A 39 -11.58 -0.71 -4.27
CA PRO A 39 -12.42 -1.02 -3.12
C PRO A 39 -11.60 -1.50 -1.91
N VAL A 40 -11.97 -1.07 -0.70
CA VAL A 40 -11.16 -1.30 0.52
C VAL A 40 -10.87 -2.78 0.78
N LEU A 41 -11.87 -3.66 0.63
CA LEU A 41 -11.67 -5.11 0.86
C LEU A 41 -10.75 -5.72 -0.20
N GLU A 42 -10.90 -5.32 -1.47
CA GLU A 42 -9.99 -5.75 -2.54
C GLU A 42 -8.57 -5.27 -2.25
N ALA A 43 -8.40 -4.03 -1.78
CA ALA A 43 -7.08 -3.52 -1.42
C ALA A 43 -6.43 -4.31 -0.28
N ILE A 44 -7.19 -4.68 0.75
CA ILE A 44 -6.71 -5.50 1.87
C ILE A 44 -6.32 -6.90 1.41
N GLU A 45 -7.17 -7.57 0.63
CA GLU A 45 -6.99 -8.97 0.24
C GLU A 45 -5.88 -9.14 -0.82
N THR A 46 -5.73 -8.16 -1.72
CA THR A 46 -4.80 -8.28 -2.86
C THR A 46 -3.44 -7.64 -2.62
N ARG A 47 -3.25 -6.91 -1.51
CA ARG A 47 -1.96 -6.27 -1.21
C ARG A 47 -0.82 -7.29 -1.08
N ALA A 48 0.25 -7.06 -1.83
CA ALA A 48 1.50 -7.80 -1.71
C ALA A 48 2.68 -6.87 -1.38
N SER A 49 3.80 -7.44 -0.91
CA SER A 49 5.04 -6.67 -0.72
C SER A 49 5.77 -6.52 -2.04
N VAL A 50 5.75 -5.32 -2.61
CA VAL A 50 6.45 -4.98 -3.85
C VAL A 50 7.85 -4.50 -3.53
N ARG A 51 8.87 -5.01 -4.24
CA ARG A 51 10.30 -4.70 -4.00
C ARG A 51 11.06 -4.35 -5.28
N ALA A 52 10.35 -4.23 -6.39
CA ALA A 52 10.87 -3.81 -7.68
C ALA A 52 9.88 -2.80 -8.25
N TYR A 53 10.40 -1.70 -8.77
CA TYR A 53 9.61 -0.55 -9.19
C TYR A 53 10.08 -0.10 -10.57
N THR A 54 9.16 0.45 -11.36
CA THR A 54 9.51 1.16 -12.58
C THR A 54 10.13 2.53 -12.26
N ASP A 55 10.72 3.18 -13.26
CA ASP A 55 11.27 4.54 -13.13
C ASP A 55 10.19 5.65 -13.10
N GLN A 56 8.92 5.28 -13.23
CA GLN A 56 7.82 6.25 -13.18
C GLN A 56 7.78 6.94 -11.81
N ALA A 57 7.82 8.27 -11.84
CA ALA A 57 7.67 9.10 -10.64
C ALA A 57 6.26 8.94 -10.03
N VAL A 58 6.18 9.00 -8.71
CA VAL A 58 4.90 9.03 -7.99
C VAL A 58 4.42 10.47 -7.89
N GLU A 59 3.15 10.70 -8.20
CA GLU A 59 2.55 12.03 -8.19
C GLU A 59 2.47 12.58 -6.75
N PRO A 60 2.84 13.85 -6.49
CA PRO A 60 2.78 14.46 -5.16
C PRO A 60 1.40 14.34 -4.50
N GLU A 61 0.33 14.43 -5.28
CA GLU A 61 -1.05 14.33 -4.81
C GLU A 61 -1.34 12.93 -4.25
N LYS A 62 -0.78 11.87 -4.87
CA LYS A 62 -0.88 10.50 -4.33
C LYS A 62 -0.12 10.37 -3.02
N ILE A 63 1.07 10.97 -2.92
CA ILE A 63 1.86 10.95 -1.68
C ILE A 63 1.07 11.64 -0.55
N GLU A 64 0.45 12.78 -0.83
CA GLU A 64 -0.40 13.47 0.15
C GLU A 64 -1.61 12.61 0.55
N GLN A 65 -2.31 11.99 -0.41
CA GLN A 65 -3.42 11.09 -0.13
C GLN A 65 -3.01 9.90 0.76
N ILE A 66 -1.84 9.31 0.50
CA ILE A 66 -1.27 8.22 1.29
C ILE A 66 -0.95 8.67 2.71
N LEU A 67 -0.36 9.85 2.89
CA LEU A 67 -0.09 10.41 4.21
C LEU A 67 -1.38 10.72 4.98
N ARG A 68 -2.40 11.28 4.31
CA ARG A 68 -3.73 11.51 4.90
C ARG A 68 -4.37 10.20 5.36
N ALA A 69 -4.25 9.13 4.57
CA ALA A 69 -4.72 7.81 4.97
C ALA A 69 -3.96 7.29 6.20
N GLY A 70 -2.63 7.44 6.23
CA GLY A 70 -1.80 7.12 7.40
C GLY A 70 -2.26 7.86 8.66
N MET A 71 -2.50 9.17 8.55
CA MET A 71 -2.97 10.02 9.66
C MET A 71 -4.42 9.75 10.09
N ALA A 72 -5.21 9.04 9.27
CA ALA A 72 -6.56 8.61 9.64
C ALA A 72 -6.56 7.37 10.57
N ALA A 73 -5.40 6.79 10.89
CA ALA A 73 -5.30 5.68 11.82
C ALA A 73 -5.73 6.08 13.25
N PRO A 74 -6.44 5.20 13.99
CA PRO A 74 -6.84 5.46 15.36
C PRO A 74 -5.65 5.32 16.29
N THR A 75 -5.60 6.09 17.37
CA THR A 75 -4.48 6.01 18.33
C THR A 75 -4.82 6.18 19.77
N ALA A 76 -3.90 5.69 20.60
CA ALA A 76 -4.05 5.66 22.04
C ALA A 76 -4.30 7.09 22.57
N ARG A 77 -5.48 7.28 23.18
CA ARG A 77 -5.94 8.59 23.71
C ARG A 77 -5.87 9.74 22.69
N ASN A 78 -5.91 9.42 21.39
CA ASN A 78 -5.78 10.39 20.30
C ASN A 78 -4.50 11.25 20.38
N GLN A 79 -3.40 10.71 20.92
CA GLN A 79 -2.16 11.45 21.14
C GLN A 79 -1.46 11.91 19.86
N GLN A 80 -1.72 11.24 18.74
CA GLN A 80 -1.10 11.61 17.47
C GLN A 80 0.43 11.58 17.47
N PRO A 81 1.10 10.54 18.03
CA PRO A 81 2.56 10.52 18.12
C PRO A 81 3.24 10.07 16.83
N TRP A 82 2.55 10.00 15.69
CA TRP A 82 3.22 9.72 14.42
C TRP A 82 3.90 10.96 13.85
N ALA A 83 5.08 10.75 13.28
CA ALA A 83 5.78 11.70 12.42
C ALA A 83 6.21 10.99 11.14
N PHE A 84 6.34 11.73 10.05
CA PHE A 84 6.67 11.17 8.74
C PHE A 84 7.79 11.94 8.08
N VAL A 85 8.67 11.23 7.37
CA VAL A 85 9.67 11.83 6.48
C VAL A 85 9.47 11.23 5.09
N VAL A 86 9.14 12.06 4.11
CA VAL A 86 9.09 11.67 2.69
C VAL A 86 10.48 11.85 2.10
N ILE A 87 10.95 10.87 1.34
CA ILE A 87 12.29 10.85 0.74
C ILE A 87 12.17 10.51 -0.74
N ASP A 88 12.55 11.44 -1.60
CA ASP A 88 12.73 11.26 -3.05
C ASP A 88 14.18 11.52 -3.50
N ASP A 89 15.05 12.00 -2.61
CA ASP A 89 16.49 12.16 -2.84
C ASP A 89 17.17 10.78 -3.00
N LYS A 90 17.72 10.54 -4.20
CA LYS A 90 18.36 9.27 -4.57
C LYS A 90 19.65 8.98 -3.78
N ALA A 91 20.38 10.00 -3.34
CA ALA A 91 21.57 9.80 -2.53
C ALA A 91 21.20 9.34 -1.11
N LEU A 92 20.17 9.96 -0.49
CA LEU A 92 19.65 9.51 0.80
C LEU A 92 19.06 8.09 0.72
N MET A 93 18.30 7.80 -0.33
CA MET A 93 17.72 6.47 -0.56
C MET A 93 18.81 5.39 -0.71
N THR A 94 19.89 5.69 -1.44
CA THR A 94 21.05 4.80 -1.58
C THR A 94 21.75 4.58 -0.23
N GLN A 95 22.01 5.64 0.53
CA GLN A 95 22.63 5.53 1.86
C GLN A 95 21.79 4.68 2.83
N LEU A 96 20.46 4.83 2.80
CA LEU A 96 19.56 3.98 3.59
C LEU A 96 19.59 2.53 3.11
N ALA A 97 19.56 2.29 1.79
CA ALA A 97 19.68 0.95 1.22
C ALA A 97 20.96 0.26 1.68
N ASP A 98 22.09 0.96 1.67
CA ASP A 98 23.38 0.42 2.09
C ASP A 98 23.41 0.08 3.58
N SER A 99 22.82 0.95 4.40
CA SER A 99 22.81 0.82 5.86
C SER A 99 21.79 -0.20 6.40
N LEU A 100 20.79 -0.59 5.60
CA LEU A 100 19.68 -1.45 6.02
C LEU A 100 19.70 -2.80 5.28
N PRO A 101 20.06 -3.92 5.95
CA PRO A 101 20.26 -5.22 5.29
C PRO A 101 19.08 -5.71 4.44
N ASN A 102 17.84 -5.44 4.86
CA ASN A 102 16.62 -5.94 4.23
C ASN A 102 15.83 -4.85 3.48
N ALA A 103 16.45 -3.70 3.21
CA ALA A 103 15.80 -2.57 2.54
C ALA A 103 16.50 -2.15 1.22
N LYS A 104 17.19 -3.08 0.56
CA LYS A 104 17.97 -2.80 -0.67
C LYS A 104 17.14 -2.22 -1.82
N MET A 105 15.84 -2.50 -1.86
CA MET A 105 14.93 -1.92 -2.85
C MET A 105 14.75 -0.41 -2.73
N LEU A 106 15.20 0.21 -1.63
CA LEU A 106 15.23 1.68 -1.52
C LEU A 106 16.05 2.31 -2.66
N ALA A 107 17.13 1.68 -3.09
CA ALA A 107 17.99 2.22 -4.14
C ALA A 107 17.26 2.41 -5.49
N SER A 108 16.25 1.58 -5.78
CA SER A 108 15.47 1.66 -7.02
C SER A 108 14.08 2.31 -6.84
N ALA A 109 13.59 2.47 -5.61
CA ALA A 109 12.29 3.08 -5.37
C ALA A 109 12.29 4.58 -5.76
N PRO A 110 11.24 5.10 -6.44
CA PRO A 110 11.11 6.52 -6.74
C PRO A 110 10.88 7.37 -5.48
N VAL A 111 10.23 6.83 -4.44
CA VAL A 111 9.99 7.53 -3.18
C VAL A 111 9.95 6.54 -2.01
N ALA A 112 10.25 7.01 -0.80
CA ALA A 112 9.94 6.30 0.44
C ALA A 112 9.29 7.22 1.48
N ILE A 113 8.54 6.60 2.39
CA ILE A 113 8.04 7.26 3.61
C ILE A 113 8.65 6.55 4.82
N VAL A 114 9.32 7.31 5.69
CA VAL A 114 9.74 6.84 7.01
C VAL A 114 8.63 7.17 7.99
N VAL A 115 8.05 6.16 8.61
CA VAL A 115 7.07 6.35 9.70
C VAL A 115 7.83 6.31 11.01
N CYS A 116 7.64 7.34 11.82
CA CYS A 116 8.31 7.52 13.11
C CYS A 116 7.29 7.69 14.24
N GLY A 117 7.70 7.34 15.45
CA GLY A 117 7.08 7.83 16.69
C GLY A 117 7.77 9.10 17.18
N ASP A 118 6.99 10.11 17.56
CA ASP A 118 7.42 11.30 18.29
C ASP A 118 7.15 11.10 19.77
N LEU A 119 8.21 10.77 20.51
CA LEU A 119 8.11 10.48 21.94
C LEU A 119 7.72 11.70 22.77
N SER A 120 7.79 12.92 22.23
CA SER A 120 7.29 14.12 22.92
C SER A 120 5.76 14.18 23.00
N LYS A 121 5.07 13.38 22.17
CA LYS A 121 3.61 13.23 22.15
C LYS A 121 3.14 11.88 22.69
N ALA A 122 4.07 10.98 23.01
CA ALA A 122 3.71 9.65 23.49
C ALA A 122 3.02 9.75 24.86
N ILE A 123 2.13 8.79 25.15
CA ILE A 123 1.55 8.64 26.48
C ILE A 123 2.68 8.41 27.48
N GLU A 124 2.62 9.02 28.66
CA GLU A 124 3.61 8.78 29.72
C GLU A 124 3.33 7.50 30.53
N GLY A 125 4.32 7.06 31.31
CA GLY A 125 4.17 5.92 32.22
C GLY A 125 3.99 4.59 31.49
N GLU A 126 3.04 3.77 31.95
CA GLU A 126 2.79 2.42 31.40
C GLU A 126 2.45 2.43 29.89
N GLY A 127 1.92 3.55 29.40
CA GLY A 127 1.54 3.72 27.99
C GLY A 127 2.66 4.19 27.06
N ALA A 128 3.90 4.34 27.55
CA ALA A 128 5.03 4.93 26.82
C ALA A 128 5.40 4.24 25.51
N THR A 129 4.94 3.00 25.29
CA THR A 129 5.23 2.24 24.07
C THR A 129 4.06 2.21 23.08
N TYR A 130 2.90 2.80 23.40
CA TYR A 130 1.73 2.80 22.51
C TYR A 130 1.98 3.47 21.16
N TRP A 131 2.99 4.36 21.07
CA TRP A 131 3.43 4.94 19.80
C TRP A 131 3.78 3.86 18.76
N ILE A 132 4.19 2.66 19.18
CA ILE A 132 4.53 1.56 18.28
C ILE A 132 3.26 1.08 17.57
N GLN A 133 2.18 0.82 18.30
CA GLN A 133 0.90 0.39 17.74
C GLN A 133 0.29 1.50 16.88
N ASP A 134 0.36 2.73 17.38
CA ASP A 134 -0.12 3.94 16.70
C ASP A 134 0.54 4.11 15.32
N ALA A 135 1.88 4.11 15.28
CA ALA A 135 2.65 4.21 14.03
C ALA A 135 2.51 2.95 13.15
N SER A 136 2.27 1.78 13.74
CA SER A 136 2.00 0.55 12.98
C SER A 136 0.65 0.59 12.26
N ALA A 137 -0.38 1.11 12.92
CA ALA A 137 -1.70 1.32 12.30
C ALA A 137 -1.61 2.34 11.16
N ALA A 138 -0.91 3.46 11.37
CA ALA A 138 -0.64 4.43 10.32
C ALA A 138 0.13 3.82 9.14
N THR A 139 1.08 2.94 9.42
CA THR A 139 1.84 2.23 8.37
C THR A 139 0.94 1.31 7.55
N GLU A 140 0.05 0.53 8.17
CA GLU A 140 -0.84 -0.36 7.41
C GLU A 140 -1.80 0.45 6.53
N ASN A 141 -2.34 1.57 7.03
CA ASN A 141 -3.13 2.49 6.20
C ASN A 141 -2.32 3.03 5.01
N ILE A 142 -1.05 3.41 5.19
CA ILE A 142 -0.17 3.85 4.11
C ILE A 142 0.00 2.73 3.06
N LEU A 143 0.24 1.50 3.48
CA LEU A 143 0.45 0.37 2.59
C LEU A 143 -0.82 0.03 1.78
N LEU A 144 -1.99 0.09 2.42
CA LEU A 144 -3.28 -0.13 1.76
C LEU A 144 -3.63 1.01 0.80
N ALA A 145 -3.41 2.25 1.20
CA ALA A 145 -3.67 3.42 0.36
C ALA A 145 -2.74 3.44 -0.88
N ALA A 146 -1.46 3.13 -0.71
CA ALA A 146 -0.52 3.01 -1.83
C ALA A 146 -1.03 1.97 -2.84
N HIS A 147 -1.39 0.78 -2.37
CA HIS A 147 -1.93 -0.29 -3.22
C HIS A 147 -3.25 0.10 -3.90
N GLY A 148 -4.17 0.74 -3.17
CA GLY A 148 -5.43 1.21 -3.71
C GLY A 148 -5.29 2.30 -4.78
N LEU A 149 -4.17 3.03 -4.78
CA LEU A 149 -3.80 4.03 -5.78
C LEU A 149 -2.92 3.47 -6.93
N GLY A 150 -2.76 2.13 -6.98
CA GLY A 150 -2.02 1.41 -8.01
C GLY A 150 -0.50 1.36 -7.79
N LEU A 151 -0.01 1.75 -6.60
CA LEU A 151 1.40 1.68 -6.24
C LEU A 151 1.74 0.39 -5.51
N GLY A 152 2.96 -0.07 -5.70
CA GLY A 152 3.56 -1.10 -4.87
C GLY A 152 4.32 -0.50 -3.69
N ALA A 153 4.23 -1.13 -2.53
CA ALA A 153 4.99 -0.74 -1.35
C ALA A 153 5.43 -1.96 -0.51
N VAL A 154 6.41 -1.75 0.37
CA VAL A 154 6.86 -2.77 1.31
C VAL A 154 7.22 -2.17 2.66
N TRP A 155 6.77 -2.81 3.75
CA TRP A 155 7.24 -2.49 5.10
C TRP A 155 8.69 -2.96 5.26
N THR A 156 9.63 -2.04 5.49
CA THR A 156 11.00 -2.39 5.93
C THR A 156 11.22 -1.95 7.38
N GLY A 157 11.29 -2.91 8.30
CA GLY A 157 11.28 -2.65 9.74
C GLY A 157 12.61 -2.07 10.26
N ALA A 158 12.52 -1.03 11.09
CA ALA A 158 13.65 -0.41 11.77
C ALA A 158 13.64 -0.70 13.27
N TYR A 159 12.68 -0.14 14.01
CA TYR A 159 12.48 -0.44 15.43
C TYR A 159 11.91 -1.88 15.61
N PRO A 160 12.30 -2.64 16.65
CA PRO A 160 13.18 -2.28 17.78
C PRO A 160 14.68 -2.53 17.54
N MET A 161 15.12 -2.77 16.29
CA MET A 161 16.53 -3.02 16.02
C MET A 161 17.31 -1.70 16.07
N MET A 162 17.89 -1.39 17.23
CA MET A 162 18.52 -0.09 17.49
C MET A 162 19.67 0.27 16.54
N SER A 163 20.35 -0.71 15.95
CA SER A 163 21.33 -0.47 14.88
C SER A 163 20.70 0.17 13.64
N ARG A 164 19.49 -0.28 13.24
CA ARG A 164 18.73 0.29 12.12
C ARG A 164 18.16 1.66 12.47
N VAL A 165 17.63 1.80 13.69
CA VAL A 165 17.15 3.09 14.21
C VAL A 165 18.28 4.12 14.15
N LYS A 166 19.47 3.79 14.66
CA LYS A 166 20.64 4.68 14.63
C LYS A 166 21.06 5.04 13.21
N ALA A 167 21.06 4.07 12.29
CA ALA A 167 21.40 4.32 10.89
C ALA A 167 20.44 5.31 10.23
N ILE A 168 19.12 5.09 10.34
CA ILE A 168 18.10 5.98 9.77
C ILE A 168 18.18 7.38 10.39
N ARG A 169 18.32 7.46 11.72
CA ARG A 169 18.48 8.75 12.41
C ARG A 169 19.72 9.51 11.92
N SER A 170 20.83 8.81 11.69
CA SER A 170 22.07 9.41 11.18
C SER A 170 21.91 9.93 9.76
N VAL A 171 21.31 9.15 8.86
CA VAL A 171 21.15 9.53 7.45
C VAL A 171 20.18 10.71 7.30
N LEU A 172 19.10 10.74 8.09
CA LEU A 172 18.03 11.74 7.96
C LEU A 172 18.11 12.87 8.98
N GLY A 173 19.14 12.91 9.83
CA GLY A 173 19.30 13.93 10.85
C GLY A 173 18.17 13.97 11.90
N LEU A 174 17.57 12.83 12.24
CA LEU A 174 16.42 12.80 13.13
C LEU A 174 16.82 13.11 14.59
N PRO A 175 16.07 13.99 15.29
CA PRO A 175 16.35 14.30 16.68
C PRO A 175 16.03 13.10 17.59
N ALA A 176 16.47 13.14 18.86
CA ALA A 176 16.46 11.97 19.74
C ALA A 176 15.06 11.44 20.06
N GLN A 177 14.06 12.32 20.11
CA GLN A 177 12.67 11.99 20.38
C GLN A 177 11.92 11.41 19.17
N ILE A 178 12.49 11.48 17.96
CA ILE A 178 11.87 10.92 16.75
C ILE A 178 12.48 9.55 16.48
N ILE A 179 11.70 8.50 16.72
CA ILE A 179 12.11 7.12 16.58
C ILE A 179 11.53 6.53 15.30
N PRO A 180 12.35 6.23 14.27
CA PRO A 180 11.87 5.57 13.05
C PRO A 180 11.38 4.14 13.36
N LEU A 181 10.10 3.88 13.10
CA LEU A 181 9.48 2.56 13.18
C LEU A 181 9.87 1.71 11.98
N ASN A 182 9.73 2.27 10.78
CA ASN A 182 9.99 1.60 9.51
C ASN A 182 10.30 2.60 8.39
N VAL A 183 10.78 2.06 7.27
CA VAL A 183 10.88 2.78 5.99
C VAL A 183 10.02 2.04 4.98
N ILE A 184 9.25 2.78 4.18
CA ILE A 184 8.31 2.24 3.19
C ILE A 184 8.72 2.74 1.81
N PRO A 185 9.62 2.03 1.10
CA PRO A 185 9.84 2.28 -0.32
C PRO A 185 8.57 1.97 -1.10
N MET A 186 8.25 2.84 -2.06
CA MET A 186 7.08 2.70 -2.91
C MET A 186 7.28 3.29 -4.30
N GLY A 187 6.48 2.81 -5.25
CA GLY A 187 6.49 3.20 -6.65
C GLY A 187 5.58 2.33 -7.47
N TYR A 188 5.48 2.57 -8.77
CA TYR A 188 4.74 1.69 -9.67
C TYR A 188 5.42 0.32 -9.76
N PRO A 189 4.72 -0.80 -9.50
CA PRO A 189 5.33 -2.14 -9.47
C PRO A 189 6.01 -2.50 -10.79
N GLN A 190 7.22 -3.04 -10.72
CA GLN A 190 7.85 -3.70 -11.86
C GLN A 190 7.42 -5.17 -11.89
N GLY A 191 6.50 -5.49 -12.80
CA GLY A 191 5.93 -6.83 -12.95
C GLY A 191 4.74 -7.10 -12.02
N GLU A 192 4.20 -8.31 -12.12
CA GLU A 192 3.04 -8.72 -11.34
C GLU A 192 3.43 -9.16 -9.93
N THR A 193 2.56 -8.86 -8.96
CA THR A 193 2.67 -9.39 -7.61
C THR A 193 1.39 -10.08 -7.21
N ALA A 194 1.49 -11.33 -6.75
CA ALA A 194 0.35 -12.08 -6.25
C ALA A 194 0.28 -11.99 -4.71
N PRO A 195 -0.92 -11.77 -4.13
CA PRO A 195 -1.12 -11.93 -2.70
C PRO A 195 -0.88 -13.38 -2.29
N LYS A 196 -0.58 -13.58 -1.00
CA LYS A 196 -0.51 -14.92 -0.41
C LYS A 196 -1.77 -15.14 0.41
N ASP A 197 -2.40 -16.30 0.25
CA ASP A 197 -3.40 -16.73 1.23
C ASP A 197 -2.72 -16.99 2.56
N LYS A 198 -3.10 -16.20 3.56
CA LYS A 198 -2.59 -16.28 4.94
C LYS A 198 -3.68 -16.69 5.92
N TRP A 199 -4.89 -16.99 5.45
CA TRP A 199 -5.99 -17.39 6.31
C TRP A 199 -5.66 -18.70 7.03
N LYS A 200 -5.85 -18.69 8.35
CA LYS A 200 -5.58 -19.83 9.24
C LYS A 200 -6.65 -19.87 10.30
N ARG A 201 -7.63 -20.76 10.12
CA ARG A 201 -8.76 -20.89 11.05
C ARG A 201 -8.29 -21.23 12.47
N GLU A 202 -7.20 -21.98 12.59
CA GLU A 202 -6.61 -22.40 13.86
C GLU A 202 -6.10 -21.25 14.73
N ASN A 203 -5.93 -20.04 14.17
CA ASN A 203 -5.56 -18.83 14.90
C ASN A 203 -6.76 -18.14 15.57
N ILE A 204 -7.99 -18.62 15.34
CA ILE A 204 -9.21 -17.99 15.85
C ILE A 204 -9.73 -18.77 17.05
N ARG A 205 -10.12 -18.04 18.08
CA ARG A 205 -10.69 -18.57 19.32
C ARG A 205 -12.05 -17.95 19.60
N LYS A 206 -12.92 -18.70 20.28
CA LYS A 206 -14.26 -18.24 20.68
C LYS A 206 -14.32 -18.06 22.19
N ASN A 207 -14.62 -16.85 22.66
CA ASN A 207 -14.76 -16.44 24.07
C ASN A 207 -13.47 -16.50 24.91
N ASN A 208 -12.66 -17.56 24.83
CA ASN A 208 -11.40 -17.70 25.56
C ASN A 208 -10.35 -18.49 24.75
N TRP A 209 -9.09 -18.46 25.19
CA TRP A 209 -7.97 -19.05 24.45
C TRP A 209 -8.05 -20.58 24.28
N ALA A 210 -8.74 -21.27 25.19
CA ALA A 210 -8.87 -22.74 25.15
C ALA A 210 -9.87 -23.21 24.07
N ASN A 211 -10.76 -22.34 23.60
CA ASN A 211 -11.85 -22.71 22.71
C ASN A 211 -11.53 -22.28 21.26
N ALA A 212 -11.35 -23.25 20.35
CA ALA A 212 -11.26 -22.97 18.92
C ALA A 212 -12.59 -22.45 18.34
N TYR A 213 -12.51 -21.75 17.21
CA TYR A 213 -13.66 -21.15 16.50
C TYR A 213 -14.22 -22.04 15.37
#